data_AF-A0A7V1LU02-F1
#
_entry.id   AF-A0A7V1LU02-F1
#
_cell.length_a   1.000
_cell.length_b   1.000
_cell.length_c   1.000
_cell.angle_alpha   90.00
_cell.angle_beta   90.00
_cell.angle_gamma   90.00
#
_symmetry.space_group_name_H-M   'P 1'
#
loop_
_entity.id
_entity.type
_entity.pdbx_description
1 polymer ?
#
loop_
_entity_poly.entity_id
_entity_poly.type
_entity_poly.pdbx_seq_one_letter_code
_entity_poly.pdbx_strand_id
1 'polypeptide(L)'
;SGENKSTSDIDIAFDDENFTKIFLIEEEINKIKTLTKIDIVNIAKSEDRFKNRVKSTGKVLYSATKKLRAEDRLHNFSKALDKFTNVVDRVNDFKTEGFEDVYLDLIVKRFEFTYEMGWKCLKRYLEFLGLEAKSPRMVFRESFFQGIIKDESVWLDMIEQRDLTSHIYDEFQIQDILNKKEIYKKAFLELKKKVETGIIL
;
A
#
# COMPACT_ATOMS: atom_id res chain seq x y z
N SER A 1 10.46 -6.78 -0.66
CA SER A 1 11.47 -6.13 -1.53
C SER A 1 12.83 -6.63 -1.10
N GLY A 2 13.28 -7.72 -1.69
CA GLY A 2 14.66 -8.17 -1.52
C GLY A 2 15.52 -7.44 -2.53
N GLU A 3 16.39 -6.55 -2.06
CA GLU A 3 17.68 -6.44 -2.74
C GLU A 3 18.38 -7.76 -2.46
N ASN A 4 18.78 -8.49 -3.50
CA ASN A 4 19.47 -9.77 -3.37
C ASN A 4 20.82 -9.54 -2.67
N LYS A 5 20.84 -9.78 -1.36
CA LYS A 5 22.00 -9.74 -0.48
C LYS A 5 22.21 -11.16 0.01
N SER A 6 23.41 -11.49 0.49
CA SER A 6 23.72 -12.82 1.04
C SER A 6 22.86 -13.21 2.25
N THR A 7 22.07 -12.28 2.79
CA THR A 7 21.16 -12.46 3.93
C THR A 7 19.68 -12.26 3.54
N SER A 8 19.34 -12.28 2.25
CA SER A 8 17.96 -12.14 1.81
C SER A 8 17.14 -13.39 2.13
N ASP A 9 15.88 -13.18 2.49
CA ASP A 9 14.88 -14.24 2.59
C ASP A 9 14.78 -15.01 1.27
N ILE A 10 14.50 -16.31 1.36
CA ILE A 10 14.25 -17.19 0.21
C ILE A 10 12.74 -17.31 0.03
N ASP A 11 12.23 -16.74 -1.06
CA ASP A 11 10.82 -16.89 -1.46
C ASP A 11 10.68 -18.06 -2.44
N ILE A 12 9.91 -19.10 -2.07
CA ILE A 12 9.59 -20.24 -2.93
C ILE A 12 8.12 -20.15 -3.36
N ALA A 13 7.87 -20.25 -4.66
CA ALA A 13 6.54 -20.28 -5.23
C ALA A 13 6.32 -21.59 -5.98
N PHE A 14 5.15 -22.22 -5.77
CA PHE A 14 4.72 -23.39 -6.55
C PHE A 14 3.27 -23.21 -7.01
N ASP A 15 2.89 -23.95 -8.04
CA ASP A 15 1.57 -23.85 -8.68
C ASP A 15 0.89 -25.21 -8.69
N ASP A 16 -0.03 -25.40 -7.75
CA ASP A 16 -0.87 -26.60 -7.68
C ASP A 16 -2.24 -26.23 -7.11
N GLU A 17 -3.26 -26.18 -7.97
CA GLU A 17 -4.63 -25.86 -7.59
C GLU A 17 -5.23 -26.87 -6.59
N ASN A 18 -4.79 -28.12 -6.64
CA ASN A 18 -5.31 -29.20 -5.79
C ASN A 18 -4.60 -29.28 -4.44
N PHE A 19 -3.43 -28.65 -4.30
CA PHE A 19 -2.66 -28.71 -3.07
C PHE A 19 -3.21 -27.77 -1.99
N THR A 20 -3.63 -28.36 -0.87
CA THR A 20 -4.26 -27.64 0.26
C THR A 20 -3.45 -27.67 1.55
N LYS A 21 -2.46 -28.56 1.66
CA LYS A 21 -1.74 -28.83 2.92
C LYS A 21 -0.41 -28.08 3.01
N ILE A 22 -0.45 -26.74 2.94
CA ILE A 22 0.76 -25.88 2.99
C ILE A 22 1.59 -26.12 4.26
N PHE A 23 0.93 -26.38 5.39
CA PHE A 23 1.54 -26.62 6.69
C PHE A 23 2.56 -27.78 6.67
N LEU A 24 2.37 -28.80 5.82
CA LEU A 24 3.32 -29.92 5.71
C LEU A 24 4.68 -29.45 5.16
N ILE A 25 4.67 -28.48 4.25
CA ILE A 25 5.92 -27.92 3.70
C ILE A 25 6.56 -26.98 4.71
N GLU A 26 5.76 -26.20 5.43
CA GLU A 26 6.24 -25.32 6.51
C GLU A 26 6.90 -26.13 7.65
N GLU A 27 6.35 -27.28 8.02
CA GLU A 27 6.94 -28.19 9.00
C GLU A 27 8.32 -28.71 8.55
N GLU A 28 8.48 -29.07 7.28
CA GLU A 28 9.77 -29.51 6.74
C GLU A 28 10.78 -28.36 6.66
N ILE A 29 10.34 -27.16 6.26
CA ILE A 29 11.19 -25.95 6.25
C ILE A 29 11.73 -25.65 7.64
N ASN A 30 10.90 -25.75 8.69
CA ASN A 30 11.31 -25.49 10.06
C ASN A 30 12.38 -26.46 10.60
N LYS A 31 12.54 -27.64 9.97
CA LYS A 31 13.59 -28.61 10.31
C LYS A 31 14.94 -28.28 9.68
N ILE A 32 14.97 -27.40 8.68
CA ILE A 32 16.20 -27.03 7.98
C ILE A 32 17.09 -26.23 8.94
N LYS A 33 18.35 -26.66 9.11
CA LYS A 33 19.35 -25.93 9.92
C LYS A 33 19.88 -24.72 9.16
N THR A 34 19.06 -23.70 9.02
CA THR A 34 19.42 -22.42 8.41
C THR A 34 18.90 -21.25 9.25
N LEU A 35 19.65 -20.16 9.25
CA LEU A 35 19.19 -18.87 9.79
C LEU A 35 18.47 -18.04 8.72
N THR A 36 18.47 -18.51 7.47
CA THR A 36 17.80 -17.85 6.35
C THR A 36 16.31 -18.14 6.43
N LYS A 37 15.49 -17.09 6.46
CA LYS A 37 14.04 -17.26 6.41
C LYS A 37 13.63 -17.78 5.03
N ILE A 38 12.80 -18.82 5.02
CA ILE A 38 12.24 -19.39 3.79
C ILE A 38 10.72 -19.21 3.85
N ASP A 39 10.18 -18.40 2.94
CA ASP A 39 8.74 -18.20 2.78
C ASP A 39 8.24 -19.05 1.60
N ILE A 40 7.11 -19.75 1.75
CA ILE A 40 6.51 -20.56 0.69
C ILE A 40 5.09 -20.12 0.34
N VAL A 41 4.78 -20.02 -0.95
CA VAL A 41 3.47 -19.60 -1.44
C VAL A 41 2.96 -20.53 -2.55
N ASN A 42 1.71 -20.99 -2.42
CA ASN A 42 0.99 -21.62 -3.54
C ASN A 42 0.31 -20.54 -4.40
N ILE A 43 0.86 -20.28 -5.58
CA ILE A 43 0.39 -19.21 -6.47
C ILE A 43 -0.99 -19.52 -7.06
N ALA A 44 -1.39 -20.80 -7.11
CA ALA A 44 -2.70 -21.22 -7.60
C ALA A 44 -3.86 -20.56 -6.84
N LYS A 45 -3.61 -20.05 -5.63
CA LYS A 45 -4.59 -19.36 -4.77
C LYS A 45 -4.45 -17.82 -4.76
N SER A 46 -3.56 -17.27 -5.58
CA SER A 46 -3.28 -15.82 -5.64
C SER A 46 -4.15 -15.10 -6.68
N GLU A 47 -4.06 -13.76 -6.77
CA GLU A 47 -4.77 -12.99 -7.83
C GLU A 47 -4.27 -13.37 -9.24
N ASP A 48 -5.15 -13.36 -10.24
CA ASP A 48 -4.81 -13.78 -11.62
C ASP A 48 -3.68 -12.96 -12.25
N ARG A 49 -3.61 -11.66 -11.95
CA ARG A 49 -2.49 -10.80 -12.36
C ARG A 49 -1.15 -11.36 -11.87
N PHE A 50 -1.12 -11.91 -10.66
CA PHE A 50 0.07 -12.51 -10.07
C PHE A 50 0.36 -13.88 -10.68
N LYS A 51 -0.64 -14.77 -10.79
CA LYS A 51 -0.49 -16.08 -11.45
C LYS A 51 0.06 -15.95 -12.87
N ASN A 52 -0.55 -15.10 -13.68
CA ASN A 52 -0.17 -14.89 -15.08
C ASN A 52 1.25 -14.35 -15.20
N ARG A 53 1.69 -13.51 -14.24
CA ARG A 53 3.05 -12.97 -14.21
C ARG A 53 4.08 -14.02 -13.78
N VAL A 54 3.75 -14.92 -12.86
CA VAL A 54 4.64 -16.01 -12.43
C VAL A 54 4.80 -17.04 -13.57
N LYS A 55 3.68 -17.45 -14.19
CA LYS A 55 3.65 -18.41 -15.29
C LYS A 55 4.42 -17.93 -16.54
N SER A 56 4.35 -16.64 -16.85
CA SER A 56 5.00 -16.07 -18.05
C SER A 56 6.50 -15.82 -17.92
N THR A 57 7.07 -15.74 -16.70
CA THR A 57 8.46 -15.30 -16.51
C THR A 57 9.43 -16.41 -16.07
N GLY A 58 8.95 -17.55 -15.54
CA GLY A 58 9.77 -18.74 -15.23
C GLY A 58 10.82 -18.58 -14.11
N LYS A 59 11.10 -17.34 -13.68
CA LYS A 59 11.89 -16.94 -12.51
C LYS A 59 11.28 -15.65 -11.96
N VAL A 60 10.57 -15.71 -10.85
CA VAL A 60 10.00 -14.51 -10.25
C VAL A 60 11.00 -13.92 -9.27
N LEU A 61 11.78 -12.95 -9.75
CA LEU A 61 12.18 -11.85 -8.89
C LEU A 61 10.94 -10.99 -8.70
N TYR A 62 10.34 -11.04 -7.50
CA TYR A 62 9.23 -10.17 -7.14
C TYR A 62 9.57 -8.75 -7.58
N SER A 63 8.82 -8.22 -8.55
CA SER A 63 8.96 -6.82 -8.94
C SER A 63 10.39 -6.56 -9.47
N ALA A 64 10.81 -7.33 -10.48
CA ALA A 64 12.20 -7.43 -10.96
C ALA A 64 12.85 -6.07 -11.31
N THR A 65 12.05 -5.13 -11.82
CA THR A 65 12.50 -3.78 -12.13
C THR A 65 11.91 -2.76 -11.16
N LYS A 66 12.59 -1.63 -10.99
CA LYS A 66 12.06 -0.49 -10.21
C LYS A 66 10.71 0.00 -10.75
N LYS A 67 10.50 -0.05 -12.08
CA LYS A 67 9.23 0.27 -12.73
C LYS A 67 8.10 -0.65 -12.26
N LEU A 68 8.31 -1.97 -12.32
CA LEU A 68 7.31 -2.94 -11.85
C LEU A 68 6.97 -2.76 -10.37
N ARG A 69 7.96 -2.42 -9.53
CA ARG A 69 7.74 -2.07 -8.10
C ARG A 69 6.83 -0.87 -7.92
N ALA A 70 7.03 0.15 -8.73
CA ALA A 70 6.19 1.35 -8.72
C ALA A 70 4.76 1.01 -9.19
N GLU A 71 4.59 0.26 -10.27
CA GLU A 71 3.29 -0.20 -10.78
C GLU A 71 2.51 -1.03 -9.75
N ASP A 72 3.19 -1.96 -9.07
CA ASP A 72 2.57 -2.81 -8.05
C ASP A 72 2.11 -1.99 -6.84
N ARG A 73 2.87 -0.98 -6.42
CA ARG A 73 2.46 -0.09 -5.33
C ARG A 73 1.39 0.90 -5.74
N LEU A 74 1.41 1.39 -6.97
CA LEU A 74 0.34 2.20 -7.52
C LEU A 74 -0.99 1.45 -7.54
N HIS A 75 -0.99 0.17 -7.92
CA HIS A 75 -2.19 -0.68 -7.86
C HIS A 75 -2.74 -0.81 -6.44
N ASN A 76 -1.87 -1.08 -5.46
CA ASN A 76 -2.27 -1.20 -4.05
C ASN A 76 -2.81 0.12 -3.49
N PHE A 77 -2.17 1.24 -3.83
CA PHE A 77 -2.65 2.58 -3.47
C PHE A 77 -4.00 2.88 -4.11
N SER A 78 -4.18 2.56 -5.40
CA SER A 78 -5.45 2.74 -6.10
C SER A 78 -6.58 1.98 -5.42
N LYS A 79 -6.39 0.69 -5.08
CA LYS A 79 -7.38 -0.10 -4.35
C LYS A 79 -7.74 0.50 -2.98
N ALA A 80 -6.78 1.07 -2.26
CA ALA A 80 -7.03 1.73 -0.98
C ALA A 80 -7.81 3.04 -1.16
N LEU A 81 -7.39 3.86 -2.14
CA LEU A 81 -8.02 5.13 -2.47
C LEU A 81 -9.47 4.96 -2.95
N ASP A 82 -9.75 3.92 -3.75
CA ASP A 82 -11.12 3.64 -4.20
C ASP A 82 -12.02 3.34 -2.99
N LYS A 83 -11.53 2.57 -2.01
CA LYS A 83 -12.28 2.29 -0.77
C LYS A 83 -12.47 3.53 0.10
N PHE A 84 -11.49 4.41 0.18
CA PHE A 84 -11.62 5.68 0.90
C PHE A 84 -12.62 6.61 0.22
N THR A 85 -12.49 6.78 -1.10
CA THR A 85 -13.41 7.57 -1.92
C THR A 85 -14.85 7.09 -1.76
N ASN A 86 -15.09 5.78 -1.84
CA ASN A 86 -16.42 5.21 -1.65
C ASN A 86 -17.02 5.52 -0.28
N VAL A 87 -16.21 5.56 0.79
CA VAL A 87 -16.71 5.90 2.13
C VAL A 87 -16.96 7.40 2.24
N VAL A 88 -16.08 8.24 1.71
CA VAL A 88 -16.28 9.69 1.65
C VAL A 88 -17.62 10.03 0.96
N ASP A 89 -17.89 9.41 -0.18
CA ASP A 89 -19.05 9.71 -1.03
C ASP A 89 -20.38 9.19 -0.46
N ARG A 90 -20.33 8.18 0.41
CA ARG A 90 -21.53 7.51 0.96
C ARG A 90 -21.91 7.95 2.37
N VAL A 91 -21.39 9.07 2.85
CA VAL A 91 -21.68 9.57 4.21
C VAL A 91 -23.18 9.68 4.51
N ASN A 92 -24.00 10.07 3.52
CA ASN A 92 -25.45 10.20 3.70
C ASN A 92 -26.17 8.86 3.76
N ASP A 93 -25.65 7.81 3.10
CA ASP A 93 -26.21 6.46 3.18
C ASP A 93 -26.08 5.94 4.61
N PHE A 94 -24.88 6.04 5.20
CA PHE A 94 -24.63 5.62 6.58
C PHE A 94 -25.52 6.35 7.59
N LYS A 95 -25.74 7.65 7.40
CA LYS A 95 -26.66 8.44 8.22
C LYS A 95 -28.11 7.99 8.09
N THR A 96 -28.55 7.75 6.86
CA THR A 96 -29.96 7.36 6.60
C THR A 96 -30.26 5.96 7.15
N GLU A 97 -29.28 5.08 7.16
CA GLU A 97 -29.39 3.71 7.67
C GLU A 97 -29.14 3.59 9.20
N GLY A 98 -28.78 4.67 9.89
CA GLY A 98 -28.52 4.68 11.34
C GLY A 98 -27.20 4.03 11.74
N PHE A 99 -26.18 4.12 10.88
CA PHE A 99 -24.83 3.57 11.08
C PHE A 99 -23.76 4.67 11.19
N GLU A 100 -24.09 5.80 11.83
CA GLU A 100 -23.19 6.93 11.96
C GLU A 100 -21.91 6.59 12.73
N ASP A 101 -22.02 5.85 13.83
CA ASP A 101 -20.89 5.39 14.64
C ASP A 101 -19.93 4.50 13.84
N VAL A 102 -20.47 3.53 13.10
CA VAL A 102 -19.69 2.65 12.21
C VAL A 102 -19.00 3.45 11.11
N TYR A 103 -19.65 4.49 10.59
CA TYR A 103 -19.06 5.37 9.59
C TYR A 103 -17.82 6.09 10.13
N LEU A 104 -17.85 6.56 11.38
CA LEU A 104 -16.73 7.24 12.04
C LEU A 104 -15.49 6.35 12.12
N ASP A 105 -15.65 5.12 12.60
CA ASP A 105 -14.56 4.14 12.66
C ASP A 105 -14.02 3.82 11.26
N LEU A 106 -14.94 3.65 10.31
CA LEU A 106 -14.61 3.26 8.95
C LEU A 106 -13.84 4.36 8.22
N ILE A 107 -14.25 5.63 8.32
CA ILE A 107 -13.59 6.72 7.60
C ILE A 107 -12.17 6.95 8.11
N VAL A 108 -11.96 6.90 9.43
CA VAL A 108 -10.62 6.99 10.04
C VAL A 108 -9.76 5.84 9.53
N LYS A 109 -10.29 4.62 9.57
CA LYS A 109 -9.51 3.45 9.16
C LYS A 109 -9.16 3.49 7.67
N ARG A 110 -10.07 3.96 6.82
CA ARG A 110 -9.83 4.12 5.38
C ARG A 110 -8.83 5.22 5.10
N PHE A 111 -8.85 6.31 5.84
CA PHE A 111 -7.83 7.35 5.78
C PHE A 111 -6.44 6.78 6.10
N GLU A 112 -6.28 6.09 7.24
CA GLU A 112 -5.00 5.50 7.66
C GLU A 112 -4.42 4.54 6.62
N PHE A 113 -5.26 3.63 6.11
CA PHE A 113 -4.83 2.67 5.09
C PHE A 113 -4.44 3.36 3.78
N THR A 114 -5.18 4.40 3.38
CA THR A 114 -4.89 5.14 2.14
C THR A 114 -3.61 5.94 2.27
N TYR A 115 -3.39 6.62 3.41
CA TYR A 115 -2.12 7.27 3.73
C TYR A 115 -0.94 6.27 3.67
N GLU A 116 -1.08 5.12 4.34
CA GLU A 116 -0.04 4.10 4.41
C GLU A 116 0.32 3.54 3.02
N MET A 117 -0.67 3.33 2.16
CA MET A 117 -0.41 2.91 0.79
C MET A 117 0.14 4.04 -0.07
N GLY A 118 -0.30 5.29 0.15
CA GLY A 118 0.14 6.48 -0.58
C GLY A 118 1.63 6.74 -0.42
N TRP A 119 2.16 6.79 0.81
CA TRP A 119 3.59 7.00 1.01
C TRP A 119 4.43 5.81 0.52
N LYS A 120 3.93 4.58 0.61
CA LYS A 120 4.59 3.39 0.03
C LYS A 120 4.64 3.44 -1.49
N CYS A 121 3.60 3.97 -2.13
CA CYS A 121 3.56 4.21 -3.56
C CYS A 121 4.58 5.28 -3.96
N LEU A 122 4.57 6.44 -3.29
CA LEU A 122 5.56 7.49 -3.50
C LEU A 122 6.99 6.98 -3.31
N LYS A 123 7.26 6.20 -2.27
CA LYS A 123 8.58 5.61 -2.04
C LYS A 123 9.06 4.80 -3.24
N ARG A 124 8.23 3.90 -3.78
CA ARG A 124 8.63 3.10 -4.95
C ARG A 124 8.71 3.91 -6.23
N TYR A 125 7.88 4.93 -6.36
CA TYR A 125 7.93 5.84 -7.48
C TYR A 125 9.23 6.67 -7.47
N LEU A 126 9.65 7.20 -6.32
CA LEU A 126 10.94 7.85 -6.14
C LEU A 126 12.10 6.88 -6.46
N GLU A 127 12.06 5.64 -5.94
CA GLU A 127 13.08 4.62 -6.25
C GLU A 127 13.18 4.35 -7.76
N PHE A 128 12.04 4.35 -8.47
CA PHE A 128 11.95 4.25 -9.92
C PHE A 128 12.60 5.43 -10.64
N LEU A 129 12.43 6.65 -10.14
CA LEU A 129 13.12 7.84 -10.62
C LEU A 129 14.61 7.89 -10.23
N GLY A 130 15.10 6.93 -9.46
CA GLY A 130 16.49 6.88 -8.99
C GLY A 130 16.75 7.66 -7.70
N LEU A 131 15.70 8.08 -7.00
CA LEU A 131 15.76 8.83 -5.75
C LEU A 131 15.54 7.90 -4.54
N GLU A 132 16.28 8.12 -3.46
CA GLU A 132 16.15 7.33 -2.23
C GLU A 132 15.53 8.15 -1.09
N ALA A 133 14.45 7.62 -0.51
CA ALA A 133 13.85 8.14 0.72
C ALA A 133 13.38 6.98 1.61
N LYS A 134 13.80 6.97 2.89
CA LYS A 134 13.66 5.79 3.75
C LYS A 134 12.47 5.83 4.71
N SER A 135 11.96 7.02 5.07
CA SER A 135 10.85 7.22 6.01
C SER A 135 9.70 8.00 5.36
N PRO A 136 8.45 7.90 5.89
CA PRO A 136 7.30 8.63 5.35
C PRO A 136 7.55 10.14 5.22
N ARG A 137 8.06 10.81 6.27
CA ARG A 137 8.40 12.23 6.23
C ARG A 137 9.42 12.57 5.12
N MET A 138 10.48 11.77 4.96
CA MET A 138 11.46 11.99 3.88
C MET A 138 10.84 11.79 2.50
N VAL A 139 9.98 10.78 2.35
CA VAL A 139 9.29 10.49 1.09
C VAL A 139 8.37 11.64 0.69
N PHE A 140 7.56 12.17 1.61
CA PHE A 140 6.70 13.31 1.30
C PHE A 140 7.50 14.57 0.98
N ARG A 141 8.53 14.87 1.77
CA ARG A 141 9.42 16.02 1.51
C ARG A 141 10.05 15.96 0.12
N GLU A 142 10.63 14.80 -0.22
CA GLU A 142 11.23 14.61 -1.54
C GLU A 142 10.17 14.69 -2.65
N SER A 143 9.00 14.09 -2.44
CA SER A 143 7.91 14.12 -3.42
C SER A 143 7.40 15.54 -3.69
N PHE A 144 7.38 16.39 -2.66
CA PHE A 144 7.01 17.80 -2.80
C PHE A 144 8.10 18.57 -3.57
N PHE A 145 9.37 18.38 -3.21
CA PHE A 145 10.51 19.00 -3.90
C PHE A 145 10.56 18.63 -5.40
N GLN A 146 10.25 17.38 -5.73
CA GLN A 146 10.16 16.88 -7.11
C GLN A 146 8.86 17.29 -7.85
N GLY A 147 7.96 18.04 -7.21
CA GLY A 147 6.68 18.45 -7.80
C GLY A 147 5.73 17.29 -8.12
N ILE A 148 5.87 16.17 -7.41
CA ILE A 148 5.01 14.98 -7.54
C ILE A 148 3.72 15.20 -6.76
N ILE A 149 3.82 15.76 -5.56
CA ILE A 149 2.69 16.21 -4.76
C ILE A 149 2.66 17.74 -4.72
N LYS A 150 1.46 18.30 -4.53
CA LYS A 150 1.21 19.73 -4.41
C LYS A 150 0.57 20.05 -3.07
N ASP A 151 0.50 21.33 -2.72
CA ASP A 151 -0.13 21.86 -1.50
C ASP A 151 0.46 21.23 -0.22
N GLU A 152 1.69 21.65 0.12
CA GLU A 152 2.47 21.14 1.26
C GLU A 152 1.66 21.05 2.56
N SER A 153 0.84 22.07 2.84
CA SER A 153 0.01 22.14 4.05
C SER A 153 -0.92 20.93 4.20
N VAL A 154 -1.51 20.44 3.10
CA VAL A 154 -2.42 19.29 3.12
C VAL A 154 -1.69 18.00 3.47
N TRP A 155 -0.47 17.82 2.96
CA TRP A 155 0.33 16.63 3.24
C TRP A 155 0.95 16.65 4.63
N LEU A 156 1.39 17.82 5.11
CA LEU A 156 1.85 17.98 6.48
C LEU A 156 0.73 17.66 7.48
N ASP A 157 -0.47 18.16 7.21
CA ASP A 157 -1.67 17.87 8.02
C ASP A 157 -2.02 16.39 8.02
N MET A 158 -1.99 15.69 6.88
CA MET A 158 -2.19 14.24 6.84
C MET A 158 -1.13 13.44 7.62
N ILE A 159 0.13 13.90 7.62
CA ILE A 159 1.19 13.28 8.43
C ILE A 159 0.88 13.43 9.91
N GLU A 160 0.47 14.62 10.35
CA GLU A 160 0.07 14.89 11.73
C GLU A 160 -1.14 14.05 12.14
N GLN A 161 -2.20 14.04 11.32
CA GLN A 161 -3.39 13.24 11.59
C GLN A 161 -3.07 11.75 11.73
N ARG A 162 -2.21 11.19 10.87
CA ARG A 162 -1.81 9.78 10.99
C ARG A 162 -0.99 9.50 12.25
N ASP A 163 -0.14 10.44 12.68
CA ASP A 163 0.61 10.26 13.93
C ASP A 163 -0.37 10.26 15.12
N LEU A 164 -1.38 11.12 15.10
CA LEU A 164 -2.42 11.23 16.14
C LEU A 164 -3.32 9.99 16.22
N THR A 165 -3.83 9.47 15.09
CA THR A 165 -4.73 8.31 15.08
C THR A 165 -4.08 7.03 15.61
N SER A 166 -2.74 6.97 15.61
CA SER A 166 -1.98 5.82 16.13
C SER A 166 -1.84 5.77 17.65
N HIS A 167 -2.15 6.87 18.34
CA HIS A 167 -1.90 7.01 19.78
C HIS A 167 -3.17 7.08 20.62
N ILE A 168 -4.24 7.74 20.14
CA ILE A 168 -5.48 7.93 20.91
C ILE A 168 -6.65 7.98 19.93
N TYR A 169 -7.68 7.15 20.15
CA TYR A 169 -8.98 7.27 19.48
C TYR A 169 -9.76 8.42 20.13
N ASP A 170 -9.42 9.66 19.78
CA ASP A 170 -10.05 10.88 20.31
C ASP A 170 -11.12 11.39 19.33
N GLU A 171 -12.33 11.66 19.84
CA GLU A 171 -13.45 12.21 19.07
C GLU A 171 -13.07 13.49 18.31
N PHE A 172 -12.17 14.32 18.87
CA PHE A 172 -11.67 15.51 18.19
C PHE A 172 -10.90 15.19 16.90
N GLN A 173 -10.12 14.11 16.88
CA GLN A 173 -9.34 13.70 15.70
C GLN A 173 -10.24 13.17 14.59
N ILE A 174 -11.27 12.39 14.98
CA ILE A 174 -12.28 11.88 14.05
C ILE A 174 -12.95 13.07 13.36
N GLN A 175 -13.35 14.08 14.12
CA GLN A 175 -14.02 15.26 13.58
C GLN A 175 -13.14 16.04 12.61
N ASP A 176 -11.83 16.13 12.88
CA ASP A 176 -10.91 16.81 11.98
C ASP A 176 -10.76 16.08 10.64
N ILE A 177 -10.58 14.75 10.67
CA ILE A 177 -10.59 13.91 9.46
C ILE A 177 -11.91 14.05 8.70
N LEU A 178 -13.05 14.05 9.39
CA LEU A 178 -14.36 14.24 8.76
C LEU A 178 -14.49 15.57 8.03
N ASN A 179 -13.97 16.65 8.61
CA ASN A 179 -14.04 17.99 8.03
C ASN A 179 -13.13 18.12 6.80
N LYS A 180 -12.02 17.38 6.78
CA LYS A 180 -10.99 17.50 5.73
C LYS A 180 -10.99 16.36 4.70
N LYS A 181 -11.85 15.34 4.88
CA LYS A 181 -11.88 14.13 4.03
C LYS A 181 -11.94 14.42 2.53
N GLU A 182 -12.65 15.46 2.09
CA GLU A 182 -12.74 15.86 0.68
C GLU A 182 -11.42 16.45 0.16
N ILE A 183 -10.74 17.24 0.99
CA ILE A 183 -9.42 17.81 0.66
C ILE A 183 -8.40 16.67 0.54
N TYR A 184 -8.40 15.73 1.49
CA TYR A 184 -7.53 14.55 1.44
C TYR A 184 -7.83 13.66 0.23
N LYS A 185 -9.12 13.39 -0.05
CA LYS A 185 -9.55 12.64 -1.23
C LYS A 185 -9.00 13.27 -2.51
N LYS A 186 -9.15 14.59 -2.68
CA LYS A 186 -8.61 15.31 -3.83
C LYS A 186 -7.09 15.17 -3.94
N ALA A 187 -6.36 15.38 -2.85
CA ALA A 187 -4.90 15.25 -2.84
C ALA A 187 -4.43 13.84 -3.23
N PHE A 188 -5.09 12.79 -2.73
CA PHE A 188 -4.77 11.41 -3.10
C PHE A 188 -5.10 11.09 -4.57
N LEU A 189 -6.21 11.61 -5.11
CA LEU A 189 -6.56 11.43 -6.52
C LEU A 189 -5.53 12.11 -7.44
N GLU A 190 -5.07 13.31 -7.08
CA GLU A 190 -4.02 14.01 -7.81
C GLU A 190 -2.68 13.26 -7.77
N LEU A 191 -2.31 12.73 -6.60
CA LEU A 191 -1.15 11.85 -6.45
C LEU A 191 -1.25 10.63 -7.38
N LYS A 192 -2.38 9.91 -7.36
CA LYS A 192 -2.60 8.72 -8.21
C LYS A 192 -2.38 9.07 -9.68
N LYS A 193 -3.03 10.13 -10.17
CA LYS A 193 -2.92 10.60 -11.56
C LYS A 193 -1.48 10.96 -11.92
N LYS A 194 -0.76 11.65 -11.02
CA LYS A 194 0.63 12.05 -11.27
C LYS A 194 1.55 10.83 -11.40
N VAL A 195 1.43 9.85 -10.50
CA VAL A 195 2.24 8.63 -10.53
C VAL A 195 1.89 7.75 -11.73
N GLU A 196 0.60 7.59 -12.04
CA GLU A 196 0.13 6.89 -13.24
C GLU A 196 0.76 7.45 -14.51
N THR A 197 0.68 8.77 -14.68
CA THR A 197 1.25 9.45 -15.86
C THR A 197 2.76 9.28 -15.93
N GLY A 198 3.46 9.39 -14.79
CA GLY A 198 4.91 9.32 -14.74
C GLY A 198 5.51 7.92 -14.91
N ILE A 199 4.72 6.85 -14.74
CA ILE A 199 5.17 5.46 -15.00
C ILE A 199 4.97 5.07 -16.47
N ILE A 200 3.97 5.66 -17.15
CA ILE A 200 3.64 5.34 -18.54
C ILE A 200 4.66 5.97 -19.52
N LEU A 201 5.15 7.16 -19.21
CA LEU A 201 6.22 7.86 -19.93
C LEU A 201 7.59 7.19 -19.73
#